data_AF-A0A6D2IHS1-F1
#
_entry.id   AF-A0A6D2IHS1-F1
#
_cell.length_a   1.000
_cell.length_b   1.000
_cell.length_c   1.000
_cell.angle_alpha   90.00
_cell.angle_beta   90.00
_cell.angle_gamma   90.00
#
_symmetry.space_group_name_H-M   'P 1'
#
loop_
_entity.id
_entity.type
_entity.pdbx_description
1 polymer ?
#
loop_
_entity_poly.entity_id
_entity_poly.type
_entity_poly.pdbx_seq_one_letter_code
_entity_poly.pdbx_strand_id
1 'polypeptide(L)'
;MKQNEERLAQIQAENATLRAENASLVQARNRYRAPVPPMQSFDTPPLTGATGATLGAGATDAAQGNQTLVPPLAPTMEHQSEDSHTMFSKRLEAMELLLARLPGVAPPITKSAPNCYADTPFTDAIALVEMPKKFIVPSMKMYDGTTDPDNHIASTSNACSQRQ
;
A
#
# COMPACT_ATOMS: atom_id res chain seq x y z
N MET A 1 12.14 17.03 58.47
CA MET A 1 11.58 15.67 58.37
C MET A 1 10.35 15.67 57.47
N LYS A 2 9.17 16.13 57.92
CA LYS A 2 7.90 16.10 57.16
C LYS A 2 7.97 16.46 55.66
N GLN A 3 8.64 17.55 55.28
CA GLN A 3 8.79 17.96 53.87
C GLN A 3 9.59 16.95 53.00
N ASN A 4 10.55 16.22 53.59
CA ASN A 4 11.32 15.20 52.88
C ASN A 4 10.51 13.91 52.71
N GLU A 5 9.68 13.56 53.70
CA GLU A 5 8.73 12.44 53.62
C GLU A 5 7.68 12.69 52.52
N GLU A 6 7.16 13.91 52.45
CA GLU A 6 6.21 14.35 51.41
C GLU A 6 6.82 14.31 50.01
N ARG A 7 8.05 14.83 49.83
CA ARG A 7 8.78 14.70 48.55
C ARG A 7 9.09 13.26 48.18
N LEU A 8 9.41 12.39 49.15
CA LEU A 8 9.64 10.97 48.88
C LEU A 8 8.35 10.28 48.41
N ALA A 9 7.20 10.58 49.04
CA ALA A 9 5.90 10.08 48.61
C ALA A 9 5.53 10.56 47.20
N GLN A 10 5.80 11.84 46.89
CA GLN A 10 5.58 12.41 45.55
C GLN A 10 6.41 11.68 44.48
N ILE A 11 7.71 11.50 44.72
CA ILE A 11 8.61 10.78 43.80
C ILE A 11 8.16 9.32 43.61
N GLN A 12 7.69 8.65 44.67
CA GLN A 12 7.17 7.29 44.56
C GLN A 12 5.88 7.21 43.73
N ALA A 13 4.96 8.16 43.90
CA ALA A 13 3.73 8.25 43.11
C ALA A 13 4.04 8.51 41.63
N GLU A 14 4.93 9.46 41.32
CA GLU A 14 5.38 9.75 39.95
C GLU A 14 6.05 8.53 39.30
N ASN A 15 6.92 7.83 40.04
CA ASN A 15 7.54 6.59 39.57
C ASN A 15 6.55 5.42 39.40
N ALA A 16 5.40 5.44 40.07
CA ALA A 16 4.34 4.45 39.83
C ALA A 16 3.61 4.76 38.51
N THR A 17 3.26 6.02 38.27
CA THR A 17 2.66 6.51 37.02
C THR A 17 3.57 6.24 35.82
N LEU A 18 4.84 6.62 35.90
CA LEU A 18 5.83 6.38 34.84
C LEU A 18 6.02 4.90 34.52
N ARG A 19 5.91 3.99 35.50
CA ARG A 19 5.96 2.53 35.25
C ARG A 19 4.71 2.04 34.51
N ALA A 20 3.53 2.55 34.84
CA ALA A 20 2.30 2.22 34.12
C ALA A 20 2.33 2.72 32.66
N GLU A 21 2.83 3.94 32.44
CA GLU A 21 3.03 4.49 31.09
C GLU A 21 4.04 3.66 30.27
N ASN A 22 5.21 3.36 30.85
CA ASN A 22 6.21 2.52 30.20
C ASN A 22 5.69 1.11 29.87
N ALA A 23 4.83 0.52 30.71
CA ALA A 23 4.18 -0.75 30.40
C ALA A 23 3.25 -0.66 29.17
N SER A 24 2.48 0.43 29.06
CA SER A 24 1.65 0.72 27.89
C SER A 24 2.49 0.92 26.62
N LEU A 25 3.60 1.66 26.70
CA LEU A 25 4.53 1.86 25.59
C LEU A 25 5.19 0.54 25.14
N VAL A 26 5.58 -0.33 26.07
CA VAL A 26 6.09 -1.68 25.75
C VAL A 26 5.01 -2.53 25.07
N GLN A 27 3.76 -2.50 25.55
CA GLN A 27 2.65 -3.19 24.90
C GLN A 27 2.37 -2.66 23.48
N ALA A 28 2.42 -1.33 23.29
CA ALA A 28 2.31 -0.70 21.97
C ALA A 28 3.44 -1.14 21.04
N ARG A 29 4.71 -1.04 21.47
CA ARG A 29 5.89 -1.51 20.72
C ARG A 29 5.75 -2.99 20.32
N ASN A 30 5.28 -3.84 21.22
CA ASN A 30 5.14 -5.27 20.97
C ASN A 30 4.07 -5.59 19.91
N ARG A 31 3.03 -4.74 19.71
CA ARG A 31 2.08 -4.90 18.60
C ARG A 31 2.75 -4.75 17.23
N TYR A 32 3.71 -3.84 17.10
CA TYR A 32 4.48 -3.64 15.86
C TYR A 32 5.61 -4.66 15.66
N ARG A 33 5.99 -5.38 16.73
CA ARG A 33 7.02 -6.45 16.71
C ARG A 33 6.42 -7.86 16.70
N ALA A 34 5.10 -8.00 16.71
CA ALA A 34 4.45 -9.29 16.59
C ALA A 34 4.83 -9.92 15.23
N PRO A 35 5.33 -11.18 15.19
CA PRO A 35 5.63 -11.83 13.94
C PRO A 35 4.42 -11.84 13.02
N VAL A 36 4.62 -11.45 11.76
CA VAL A 36 3.57 -11.58 10.73
C VAL A 36 3.18 -13.05 10.66
N PRO A 37 1.88 -13.41 10.78
CA PRO A 37 1.47 -14.80 10.69
C PRO A 37 1.90 -15.37 9.33
N PRO A 38 2.33 -16.65 9.27
CA PRO A 38 2.76 -17.25 8.02
C PRO A 38 1.64 -17.14 6.98
N MET A 39 2.01 -16.73 5.77
CA MET A 39 1.06 -16.57 4.67
C MET A 39 0.37 -17.91 4.41
N GLN A 40 -0.96 -17.94 4.47
CA GLN A 40 -1.73 -19.16 4.24
C GLN A 40 -1.45 -19.68 2.82
N SER A 41 -1.22 -20.99 2.67
CA SER A 41 -1.09 -21.59 1.35
C SER A 41 -2.43 -21.52 0.63
N PHE A 42 -2.43 -20.93 -0.56
CA PHE A 42 -3.53 -21.07 -1.51
C PHE A 42 -3.41 -22.42 -2.20
N ASP A 43 -3.64 -23.49 -1.43
CA ASP A 43 -3.71 -24.83 -2.01
C ASP A 43 -4.87 -24.91 -3.00
N THR A 44 -4.54 -25.43 -4.17
CA THR A 44 -5.35 -25.54 -5.39
C THR A 44 -6.82 -25.88 -5.16
N PRO A 45 -7.78 -25.24 -5.87
CA PRO A 45 -9.19 -25.64 -5.80
C PRO A 45 -9.35 -27.08 -6.33
N PRO A 46 -9.94 -28.01 -5.56
CA PRO A 46 -10.15 -29.37 -6.02
C PRO A 46 -11.28 -29.43 -7.04
N LEU A 47 -10.94 -29.37 -8.32
CA LEU A 47 -11.74 -29.99 -9.36
C LEU A 47 -11.68 -31.51 -9.16
N THR A 48 -12.76 -32.12 -8.65
CA THR A 48 -13.36 -33.39 -9.14
C THR A 48 -14.41 -33.95 -8.17
N GLY A 49 -15.63 -34.19 -8.68
CA GLY A 49 -16.36 -35.46 -8.50
C GLY A 49 -16.87 -35.89 -7.12
N ALA A 50 -18.10 -35.47 -6.80
CA ALA A 50 -19.22 -36.31 -6.31
C ALA A 50 -18.96 -37.54 -5.39
N THR A 51 -19.25 -37.38 -4.09
CA THR A 51 -20.05 -38.27 -3.20
C THR A 51 -20.00 -37.69 -1.77
N GLY A 52 -21.05 -37.60 -0.94
CA GLY A 52 -22.50 -37.82 -1.08
C GLY A 52 -23.19 -37.53 0.27
N ALA A 53 -24.54 -37.53 0.31
CA ALA A 53 -25.39 -37.31 1.51
C ALA A 53 -25.40 -35.87 2.13
N THR A 54 -26.54 -35.30 2.58
CA THR A 54 -27.95 -35.72 2.43
C THR A 54 -28.94 -34.55 2.58
N LEU A 55 -30.06 -34.63 1.84
CA LEU A 55 -31.41 -34.09 2.06
C LEU A 55 -31.62 -32.67 2.65
N GLY A 56 -32.21 -31.80 1.82
CA GLY A 56 -32.99 -30.63 2.22
C GLY A 56 -33.99 -30.27 1.11
N ALA A 57 -35.21 -30.83 1.18
CA ALA A 57 -36.21 -30.71 0.11
C ALA A 57 -37.04 -29.41 0.21
N GLY A 58 -37.37 -28.82 -0.94
CA GLY A 58 -38.26 -27.64 -1.02
C GLY A 58 -38.44 -27.14 -2.46
N ALA A 59 -39.47 -27.62 -3.14
CA ALA A 59 -40.05 -26.94 -4.31
C ALA A 59 -40.90 -25.73 -3.82
N THR A 60 -41.37 -24.78 -4.63
CA THR A 60 -41.44 -24.66 -6.09
C THR A 60 -40.69 -23.38 -6.56
N ASP A 61 -40.66 -22.91 -7.81
CA ASP A 61 -41.46 -23.23 -9.01
C ASP A 61 -40.68 -22.96 -10.33
N ALA A 62 -41.31 -23.25 -11.47
CA ALA A 62 -40.76 -22.97 -12.80
C ALA A 62 -41.80 -22.26 -13.70
N ALA A 63 -41.41 -21.14 -14.32
CA ALA A 63 -42.27 -20.42 -15.26
C ALA A 63 -41.50 -20.00 -16.52
N GLN A 64 -41.97 -20.50 -17.67
CA GLN A 64 -41.76 -20.02 -19.05
C GLN A 64 -40.30 -19.93 -19.56
N GLY A 65 -40.00 -20.23 -20.84
CA GLY A 65 -40.86 -20.66 -21.93
C GLY A 65 -40.17 -20.40 -23.28
N ASN A 66 -40.04 -21.41 -24.14
CA ASN A 66 -39.41 -21.29 -25.47
C ASN A 66 -40.06 -20.21 -26.34
N GLN A 67 -39.26 -19.38 -27.02
CA GLN A 67 -39.41 -18.92 -28.41
C GLN A 67 -37.99 -18.57 -28.93
N THR A 68 -37.43 -19.22 -29.95
CA THR A 68 -37.68 -19.09 -31.41
C THR A 68 -37.08 -17.82 -32.05
N LEU A 69 -36.32 -18.03 -33.12
CA LEU A 69 -35.51 -17.06 -33.88
C LEU A 69 -36.29 -15.83 -34.39
N VAL A 70 -35.63 -14.67 -34.47
CA VAL A 70 -35.25 -13.90 -35.70
C VAL A 70 -34.41 -12.66 -35.29
N PRO A 71 -33.27 -12.34 -35.96
CA PRO A 71 -32.58 -11.06 -35.78
C PRO A 71 -33.03 -10.00 -36.82
N PRO A 72 -33.40 -8.77 -36.42
CA PRO A 72 -33.61 -7.67 -37.37
C PRO A 72 -32.49 -6.62 -37.32
N LEU A 73 -31.76 -6.55 -38.44
CA LEU A 73 -31.41 -5.34 -39.17
C LEU A 73 -30.65 -4.19 -38.45
N ALA A 74 -29.38 -4.02 -38.83
CA ALA A 74 -28.56 -2.87 -38.44
C ALA A 74 -29.04 -1.55 -39.07
N PRO A 75 -28.92 -0.41 -38.37
CA PRO A 75 -28.88 0.91 -38.98
C PRO A 75 -27.43 1.35 -39.24
N THR A 76 -27.16 1.68 -40.50
CA THR A 76 -26.34 2.80 -41.01
C THR A 76 -24.94 3.06 -40.42
N MET A 77 -23.94 2.98 -41.31
CA MET A 77 -22.57 3.43 -41.05
C MET A 77 -22.49 4.97 -40.96
N GLU A 78 -22.36 5.50 -39.74
CA GLU A 78 -21.68 6.79 -39.54
C GLU A 78 -20.19 6.51 -39.41
N HIS A 79 -19.43 6.70 -40.50
CA HIS A 79 -17.99 6.43 -40.55
C HIS A 79 -17.20 7.57 -39.90
N GLN A 80 -17.50 7.87 -38.64
CA GLN A 80 -16.65 8.73 -37.81
C GLN A 80 -15.38 7.94 -37.51
N SER A 81 -14.32 8.25 -38.26
CA SER A 81 -12.95 7.86 -37.93
C SER A 81 -12.52 8.64 -36.68
N GLU A 82 -13.07 8.25 -35.53
CA GLU A 82 -12.57 8.68 -34.24
C GLU A 82 -11.17 8.09 -34.09
N ASP A 83 -10.16 8.96 -34.21
CA ASP A 83 -8.75 8.63 -34.00
C ASP A 83 -8.62 7.76 -32.74
N SER A 84 -7.85 6.67 -32.83
CA SER A 84 -7.64 5.70 -31.75
C SER A 84 -7.27 6.39 -30.42
N HIS A 85 -6.52 7.50 -30.49
CA HIS A 85 -6.20 8.32 -29.32
C HIS A 85 -7.45 8.92 -28.65
N THR A 86 -8.44 9.36 -29.42
CA THR A 86 -9.70 9.93 -28.90
C THR A 86 -10.56 8.85 -28.24
N MET A 87 -10.68 7.67 -28.85
CA MET A 87 -11.41 6.53 -28.30
C MET A 87 -10.76 5.99 -27.01
N PHE A 88 -9.43 5.90 -26.97
CA PHE A 88 -8.72 5.54 -25.75
C PHE A 88 -8.91 6.57 -24.63
N SER A 89 -8.84 7.86 -24.95
CA SER A 89 -9.02 8.95 -23.98
C SER A 89 -10.42 8.96 -23.38
N LYS A 90 -11.48 8.85 -24.21
CA LYS A 90 -12.88 8.74 -23.74
C LYS A 90 -13.09 7.54 -22.83
N ARG A 91 -12.47 6.39 -23.14
CA ARG A 91 -12.56 5.18 -22.32
C ARG A 91 -11.83 5.34 -20.98
N LEU A 92 -10.68 6.03 -20.97
CA LEU A 92 -9.94 6.35 -19.74
C LEU A 92 -10.77 7.27 -18.84
N GLU A 93 -11.28 8.38 -19.38
CA GLU A 93 -12.13 9.35 -18.66
C GLU A 93 -13.37 8.69 -18.05
N ALA A 94 -14.07 7.85 -18.83
CA ALA A 94 -15.23 7.08 -18.33
C ALA A 94 -14.87 6.13 -17.18
N MET A 95 -13.66 5.54 -17.19
CA MET A 95 -13.17 4.69 -16.11
C MET A 95 -12.79 5.50 -14.86
N GLU A 96 -12.13 6.63 -15.02
CA GLU A 96 -11.78 7.55 -13.93
C GLU A 96 -13.02 8.06 -13.20
N LEU A 97 -14.08 8.40 -13.95
CA LEU A 97 -15.36 8.87 -13.40
C LEU A 97 -16.09 7.78 -12.61
N LEU A 98 -15.96 6.51 -12.97
CA LEU A 98 -16.49 5.38 -12.19
C LEU A 98 -15.68 5.16 -10.90
N LEU A 99 -14.35 5.21 -10.97
CA LEU A 99 -13.47 5.06 -9.80
C LEU A 99 -13.69 6.18 -8.77
N ALA A 100 -13.88 7.42 -9.22
CA ALA A 100 -14.14 8.58 -8.36
C ALA A 100 -15.49 8.50 -7.60
N ARG A 101 -16.39 7.59 -7.97
CA ARG A 101 -17.72 7.42 -7.36
C ARG A 101 -17.81 6.22 -6.41
N LEU A 102 -16.73 5.48 -6.20
CA LEU A 102 -16.73 4.31 -5.32
C LEU A 102 -16.83 4.73 -3.84
N PRO A 103 -17.89 4.32 -3.10
CA PRO A 103 -18.05 4.73 -1.71
C PRO A 103 -16.95 4.14 -0.83
N GLY A 104 -16.30 4.97 -0.03
CA GLY A 104 -15.20 4.59 0.85
C GLY A 104 -13.81 4.57 0.19
N VAL A 105 -13.71 4.80 -1.13
CA VAL A 105 -12.43 5.03 -1.81
C VAL A 105 -12.05 6.50 -1.66
N ALA A 106 -10.82 6.77 -1.20
CA ALA A 106 -10.31 8.14 -1.12
C ALA A 106 -10.17 8.74 -2.54
N PRO A 107 -10.42 10.05 -2.73
CA PRO A 107 -10.22 10.70 -4.02
C PRO A 107 -8.80 10.44 -4.57
N PRO A 108 -8.64 10.19 -5.88
CA PRO A 108 -7.32 10.03 -6.48
C PRO A 108 -6.41 11.21 -6.14
N ILE A 109 -5.15 10.92 -5.75
CA ILE A 109 -4.16 11.96 -5.45
C ILE A 109 -3.91 12.75 -6.74
N THR A 110 -4.25 14.03 -6.72
CA THR A 110 -4.01 14.92 -7.85
C THR A 110 -2.51 15.11 -8.05
N LYS A 111 -2.09 15.19 -9.32
CA LYS A 111 -0.74 15.66 -9.62
C LYS A 111 -0.61 17.10 -9.14
N SER A 112 0.51 17.42 -8.53
CA SER A 112 0.84 18.78 -8.15
C SER A 112 1.02 19.66 -9.40
N ALA A 113 0.86 20.98 -9.26
CA ALA A 113 0.97 21.90 -10.38
C ALA A 113 2.37 21.80 -11.05
N PRO A 114 2.52 22.02 -12.37
CA PRO A 114 3.79 21.83 -13.08
C PRO A 114 4.98 22.62 -12.49
N ASN A 115 4.70 23.72 -11.81
CA ASN A 115 5.65 24.62 -11.17
C ASN A 115 5.61 24.59 -9.62
N CYS A 116 4.88 23.66 -8.98
CA CYS A 116 4.73 23.62 -7.51
C CYS A 116 6.04 23.44 -6.73
N TYR A 117 7.09 22.94 -7.38
CA TYR A 117 8.44 22.81 -6.83
C TYR A 117 9.35 24.00 -7.17
N ALA A 118 8.86 25.03 -7.90
CA ALA A 118 9.63 26.25 -8.10
C ALA A 118 9.82 26.99 -6.75
N ASP A 119 8.77 27.01 -5.92
CA ASP A 119 8.72 27.76 -4.66
C ASP A 119 9.33 27.02 -3.46
N THR A 120 10.05 25.90 -3.64
CA THR A 120 10.70 25.24 -2.50
C THR A 120 11.91 26.04 -2.02
N PRO A 121 12.19 26.10 -0.69
CA PRO A 121 13.38 26.77 -0.18
C PRO A 121 14.70 26.07 -0.59
N PHE A 122 14.62 24.92 -1.25
CA PHE A 122 15.76 24.16 -1.75
C PHE A 122 16.02 24.37 -3.25
N THR A 123 15.12 25.04 -3.97
CA THR A 123 15.17 25.10 -5.44
C THR A 123 16.42 25.81 -5.94
N ASP A 124 16.69 27.03 -5.45
CA ASP A 124 17.91 27.77 -5.79
C ASP A 124 19.16 27.03 -5.29
N ALA A 125 19.11 26.46 -4.08
CA ALA A 125 20.23 25.73 -3.51
C ALA A 125 20.62 24.53 -4.39
N ILE A 126 19.65 23.74 -4.87
CA ILE A 126 19.88 22.60 -5.77
C ILE A 126 20.31 23.07 -7.16
N ALA A 127 19.71 24.11 -7.70
CA ALA A 127 20.04 24.64 -9.02
C ALA A 127 21.46 25.23 -9.11
N LEU A 128 22.00 25.70 -7.98
CA LEU A 128 23.36 26.25 -7.87
C LEU A 128 24.45 25.21 -7.53
N VAL A 129 24.10 23.95 -7.24
CA VAL A 129 25.10 22.90 -7.00
C VAL A 129 25.82 22.53 -8.30
N GLU A 130 27.16 22.58 -8.30
CA GLU A 130 27.95 22.04 -9.41
C GLU A 130 27.74 20.52 -9.49
N MET A 131 27.18 20.05 -10.62
CA MET A 131 26.99 18.63 -10.86
C MET A 131 28.35 17.89 -10.89
N PRO A 132 28.52 16.79 -10.13
CA PRO A 132 29.79 16.10 -10.05
C PRO A 132 30.18 15.51 -11.41
N LYS A 133 31.25 16.04 -12.01
CA LYS A 133 31.81 15.62 -13.32
C LYS A 133 32.17 14.13 -13.39
N LYS A 134 32.26 13.45 -12.25
CA LYS A 134 32.47 12.01 -12.11
C LYS A 134 31.57 11.48 -10.98
N PHE A 135 30.43 10.91 -11.32
CA PHE A 135 29.65 10.09 -10.38
C PHE A 135 30.23 8.67 -10.38
N ILE A 136 30.69 8.19 -9.22
CA ILE A 136 31.18 6.82 -9.07
C ILE A 136 30.18 6.04 -8.23
N VAL A 137 29.41 5.16 -8.88
CA VAL A 137 28.49 4.24 -8.20
C VAL A 137 29.25 3.46 -7.11
N PRO A 138 28.78 3.43 -5.86
CA PRO A 138 29.36 2.58 -4.83
C PRO A 138 29.29 1.10 -5.24
N SER A 139 30.35 0.34 -4.97
CA SER A 139 30.32 -1.11 -5.16
C SER A 139 29.52 -1.74 -4.02
N MET A 140 28.22 -1.88 -4.25
CA MET A 140 27.29 -2.53 -3.32
C MET A 140 27.48 -4.04 -3.37
N LYS A 141 27.77 -4.65 -2.21
CA LYS A 141 27.60 -6.10 -2.04
C LYS A 141 26.14 -6.39 -1.77
N MET A 142 25.58 -7.42 -2.40
CA MET A 142 24.25 -7.92 -2.04
C MET A 142 24.29 -8.57 -0.65
N TYR A 143 23.17 -8.49 0.06
CA TYR A 143 22.96 -9.30 1.26
C TYR A 143 22.72 -10.76 0.86
N ASP A 144 23.49 -11.67 1.46
CA ASP A 144 23.43 -13.12 1.15
C ASP A 144 22.48 -13.90 2.07
N GLY A 145 21.86 -13.25 3.05
CA GLY A 145 20.97 -13.88 4.04
C GLY A 145 21.69 -14.68 5.14
N THR A 146 23.01 -14.78 5.10
CA THR A 146 23.84 -15.56 6.04
C THR A 146 24.81 -14.70 6.85
N THR A 147 25.22 -13.57 6.30
CA THR A 147 25.95 -12.51 7.00
C THR A 147 25.04 -11.86 8.04
N ASP A 148 25.60 -11.46 9.18
CA ASP A 148 24.89 -10.67 10.19
C ASP A 148 24.29 -9.36 9.60
N PRO A 149 23.00 -9.03 9.84
CA PRO A 149 22.36 -7.84 9.29
C PRO A 149 23.06 -6.53 9.68
N ASP A 150 23.46 -6.39 10.94
CA ASP A 150 24.06 -5.14 11.45
C ASP A 150 25.45 -4.92 10.83
N ASN A 151 26.25 -5.98 10.69
CA ASN A 151 27.51 -5.94 9.97
C ASN A 151 27.33 -5.65 8.46
N HIS A 152 26.29 -6.19 7.82
CA HIS A 152 25.99 -5.87 6.42
C HIS A 152 25.64 -4.38 6.24
N ILE A 153 24.79 -3.84 7.11
CA ILE A 153 24.43 -2.42 7.14
C ILE A 153 25.67 -1.54 7.39
N ALA A 154 26.52 -1.90 8.36
CA ALA A 154 27.76 -1.19 8.64
C ALA A 154 28.72 -1.19 7.44
N SER A 155 28.86 -2.33 6.75
CA SER A 155 29.71 -2.43 5.55
C SER A 155 29.24 -1.53 4.40
N THR A 156 27.92 -1.43 4.21
CA THR A 156 27.27 -0.55 3.23
C THR A 156 27.46 0.92 3.60
N SER A 157 27.19 1.28 4.86
CA SER A 157 27.33 2.66 5.37
C SER A 157 28.76 3.17 5.21
N ASN A 158 29.74 2.37 5.61
CA ASN A 158 31.17 2.73 5.49
C ASN A 158 31.60 2.92 4.03
N ALA A 159 31.08 2.15 3.08
CA ALA A 159 31.37 2.31 1.66
C ALA A 159 30.86 3.65 1.08
N CYS A 160 29.77 4.19 1.63
CA CYS A 160 29.22 5.50 1.27
C CYS A 160 29.97 6.66 1.95
N SER A 161 30.43 6.48 3.19
CA SER A 161 31.13 7.54 3.96
C SER A 161 32.57 7.77 3.51
N GLN A 162 33.29 6.75 3.02
CA GLN A 162 34.72 6.81 2.64
C GLN A 162 35.01 7.60 1.33
N ARG A 163 34.11 8.49 0.88
CA ARG A 163 34.21 9.22 -0.41
C ARG A 163 33.70 10.67 -0.37
N GLN A 164 33.60 11.28 0.82
CA GLN A 164 33.43 12.73 0.99
C GLN A 164 34.79 13.39 1.27
#